data_AF-A0AA85EN19-F1
#
_entry.id   AF-A0AA85EN19-F1
#
_cell.length_a   1.000
_cell.length_b   1.000
_cell.length_c   1.000
_cell.angle_alpha   90.00
_cell.angle_beta   90.00
_cell.angle_gamma   90.00
#
_symmetry.space_group_name_H-M   'P 1'
#
loop_
_entity.id
_entity.type
_entity.pdbx_description
1 polymer ?
#
loop_
_entity_poly.entity_id
_entity_poly.type
_entity_poly.pdbx_seq_one_letter_code
_entity_poly.pdbx_strand_id
1 'polypeptide(L)'
;MAGIPQAVNVHSTSQMTDNLSRNEIIQWVNHCLNSSYGKVEELCSGAAYCQLVDMLFPGTLLFKKVKFNTKLEHEYINNFKVLQALFKKHGVDKEVPIEKLVKGKFQDNFEFLQWFKRFFDVNYDGHLYDALTARGGEKIIGSGKTPNKSQLDQPRNSISSNAKPTSQKQVVTTLRTSQSGVSGTPTNNNHYSAGDNAEVAILKQQFDQLTLEVSFCIFV
;
A
#
# COMPACT_ATOMS: atom_id res chain seq x y z
N MET A 1 -19.14 -24.60 -27.12
CA MET A 1 -18.75 -23.80 -25.93
C MET A 1 -17.31 -23.38 -26.12
N ALA A 2 -16.98 -22.09 -26.00
CA ALA A 2 -15.57 -21.71 -25.91
C ALA A 2 -15.01 -22.20 -24.57
N GLY A 3 -13.80 -22.77 -24.57
CA GLY A 3 -13.11 -23.14 -23.34
C GLY A 3 -12.75 -21.91 -22.51
N ILE A 4 -12.62 -22.07 -21.19
CA ILE A 4 -12.11 -21.00 -20.33
C ILE A 4 -10.62 -20.81 -20.68
N PRO A 5 -10.15 -19.58 -21.01
CA PRO A 5 -8.76 -19.34 -21.34
C PRO A 5 -7.87 -19.75 -20.17
N GLN A 6 -6.80 -20.49 -20.45
CA GLN A 6 -5.81 -20.87 -19.44
C GLN A 6 -4.72 -19.80 -19.38
N ALA A 7 -4.22 -19.54 -18.18
CA ALA A 7 -3.18 -18.55 -17.93
C ALA A 7 -1.78 -19.15 -18.18
N VAL A 8 -0.85 -18.29 -18.57
CA VAL A 8 0.58 -18.59 -18.60
C VAL A 8 1.13 -18.48 -17.17
N ASN A 9 1.67 -19.58 -16.64
CA ASN A 9 2.28 -19.62 -15.31
C ASN A 9 3.69 -18.99 -15.31
N VAL A 10 4.03 -18.30 -14.22
CA VAL A 10 5.35 -17.68 -14.01
C VAL A 10 6.02 -18.28 -12.77
N HIS A 11 7.21 -18.85 -12.97
CA HIS A 11 8.05 -19.42 -11.93
C HIS A 11 9.19 -18.47 -11.54
N SER A 12 9.69 -18.59 -10.31
CA SER A 12 10.82 -17.80 -9.83
C SER A 12 12.16 -18.34 -10.35
N THR A 13 12.49 -18.06 -11.60
CA THR A 13 13.85 -18.23 -12.14
C THR A 13 14.66 -16.94 -11.96
N SER A 14 15.95 -17.06 -11.65
CA SER A 14 16.83 -15.92 -11.30
C SER A 14 17.19 -14.95 -12.45
N GLN A 15 16.50 -15.04 -13.59
CA GLN A 15 16.77 -14.26 -14.81
C GLN A 15 15.61 -13.31 -15.20
N MET A 16 14.86 -12.81 -14.22
CA MET A 16 13.87 -11.74 -14.46
C MET A 16 14.37 -10.43 -13.84
N THR A 17 14.92 -9.54 -14.67
CA THR A 17 15.71 -8.36 -14.27
C THR A 17 14.87 -7.20 -13.73
N ASP A 18 13.59 -7.11 -14.10
CA ASP A 18 12.80 -5.89 -13.94
C ASP A 18 11.87 -5.93 -12.73
N ASN A 19 12.48 -5.95 -11.54
CA ASN A 19 11.75 -5.82 -10.27
C ASN A 19 11.39 -4.35 -10.01
N LEU A 20 10.13 -3.98 -10.23
CA LEU A 20 9.62 -2.65 -9.88
C LEU A 20 9.85 -2.32 -8.40
N SER A 21 10.22 -1.06 -8.14
CA SER A 21 10.29 -0.54 -6.78
C SER A 21 8.90 -0.44 -6.15
N ARG A 22 8.87 -0.28 -4.82
CA ARG A 22 7.64 -0.08 -4.03
C ARG A 22 6.70 0.99 -4.63
N ASN A 23 7.27 2.11 -5.06
CA ASN A 23 6.46 3.25 -5.53
C ASN A 23 5.90 2.98 -6.93
N GLU A 24 6.71 2.42 -7.83
CA GLU A 24 6.30 2.12 -9.20
C GLU A 24 5.23 1.04 -9.24
N ILE A 25 5.36 -0.03 -8.44
CA ILE A 25 4.37 -1.11 -8.42
C ILE A 25 3.03 -0.66 -7.82
N ILE A 26 3.04 0.23 -6.83
CA ILE A 26 1.81 0.88 -6.31
C ILE A 26 1.19 1.82 -7.35
N GLN A 27 1.99 2.61 -8.04
CA GLN A 27 1.50 3.46 -9.12
C GLN A 27 0.89 2.62 -10.24
N TRP A 28 1.51 1.51 -10.65
CA TRP A 28 0.95 0.58 -11.63
C TRP A 28 -0.45 0.08 -11.23
N VAL A 29 -0.63 -0.43 -10.01
CA VAL A 29 -1.96 -0.87 -9.51
C VAL A 29 -2.97 0.27 -9.56
N ASN A 30 -2.57 1.48 -9.14
CA ASN A 30 -3.44 2.65 -9.14
C ASN A 30 -3.86 3.10 -10.54
N HIS A 31 -2.97 3.02 -11.53
CA HIS A 31 -3.31 3.30 -12.93
C HIS A 31 -4.26 2.24 -13.50
N CYS A 32 -4.00 0.95 -13.27
CA CYS A 32 -4.87 -0.14 -13.73
C CYS A 32 -6.28 -0.07 -13.12
N LEU A 33 -6.39 0.16 -11.81
CA LEU A 33 -7.67 0.05 -11.10
C LEU A 33 -8.39 1.38 -10.87
N ASN A 34 -7.80 2.51 -11.27
CA ASN A 34 -8.28 3.86 -10.94
C ASN A 34 -8.54 3.98 -9.42
N SER A 35 -7.49 3.68 -8.63
CA SER A 35 -7.49 3.61 -7.16
C SER A 35 -6.47 4.56 -6.53
N SER A 36 -6.52 4.70 -5.20
CA SER A 36 -5.62 5.60 -4.44
C SER A 36 -4.83 4.88 -3.33
N TYR A 37 -4.30 3.68 -3.60
CA TYR A 37 -3.45 2.96 -2.65
C TYR A 37 -2.18 3.76 -2.34
N GLY A 38 -1.86 3.92 -1.05
CA GLY A 38 -0.64 4.61 -0.59
C GLY A 38 0.49 3.67 -0.18
N LYS A 39 0.14 2.43 0.16
CA LYS A 39 1.03 1.40 0.72
C LYS A 39 0.74 0.03 0.12
N VAL A 40 1.76 -0.83 0.04
CA VAL A 40 1.63 -2.22 -0.45
C VAL A 40 0.78 -3.07 0.48
N GLU A 41 0.86 -2.76 1.77
CA GLU A 41 0.07 -3.35 2.83
C GLU A 41 -1.45 -3.20 2.64
N GLU A 42 -1.92 -2.20 1.89
CA GLU A 42 -3.36 -2.01 1.61
C GLU A 42 -3.94 -3.08 0.65
N LEU A 43 -3.07 -3.76 -0.12
CA LEU A 43 -3.47 -4.86 -0.98
C LEU A 43 -3.77 -6.16 -0.20
N CYS A 44 -3.52 -6.19 1.12
CA CYS A 44 -3.96 -7.27 2.02
C CYS A 44 -5.48 -7.49 2.01
N SER A 45 -6.25 -6.53 1.48
CA SER A 45 -7.69 -6.66 1.29
C SER A 45 -8.08 -7.71 0.23
N GLY A 46 -7.17 -8.12 -0.65
CA GLY A 46 -7.42 -9.10 -1.72
C GLY A 46 -8.25 -8.58 -2.90
N ALA A 47 -8.96 -7.46 -2.74
CA ALA A 47 -9.90 -6.93 -3.73
C ALA A 47 -9.22 -6.44 -5.02
N ALA A 48 -8.04 -5.80 -4.89
CA ALA A 48 -7.24 -5.36 -6.02
C ALA A 48 -6.87 -6.53 -6.95
N TYR A 49 -6.36 -7.62 -6.38
CA TYR A 49 -5.99 -8.82 -7.14
C TYR A 49 -7.18 -9.46 -7.83
N CYS A 50 -8.34 -9.54 -7.16
CA CYS A 50 -9.56 -10.06 -7.78
C CYS A 50 -9.91 -9.30 -9.07
N GLN A 51 -9.83 -7.96 -9.03
CA GLN A 51 -10.12 -7.14 -10.19
C GLN A 51 -9.01 -7.15 -11.25
N LEU A 52 -7.74 -7.23 -10.87
CA LEU A 52 -6.65 -7.41 -11.84
C LEU A 52 -6.77 -8.74 -12.60
N VAL A 53 -7.29 -9.80 -11.97
CA VAL A 53 -7.59 -11.06 -12.68
C VAL A 53 -8.82 -10.94 -13.59
N ASP A 54 -9.83 -10.13 -13.23
CA ASP A 54 -10.92 -9.79 -14.15
C ASP A 54 -10.43 -8.96 -15.35
N MET A 55 -9.44 -8.09 -15.17
CA MET A 55 -8.76 -7.39 -16.26
C MET A 55 -7.91 -8.33 -17.14
N LEU A 56 -7.42 -9.46 -16.63
CA LEU A 56 -6.77 -10.48 -17.47
C LEU A 56 -7.79 -11.37 -18.19
N PHE A 57 -8.87 -11.73 -17.51
CA PHE A 57 -9.88 -12.67 -18.00
C PHE A 57 -11.31 -12.11 -17.78
N PRO A 58 -11.78 -11.17 -18.63
CA PRO A 58 -13.05 -10.47 -18.44
C PRO A 58 -14.26 -11.37 -18.28
N GLY A 59 -15.16 -10.99 -17.36
CA GLY A 59 -16.43 -11.69 -17.13
C GLY A 59 -16.28 -13.00 -16.33
N THR A 60 -15.09 -13.27 -15.78
CA THR A 60 -14.85 -14.45 -14.95
C THR A 60 -15.04 -14.18 -13.45
N LEU A 61 -14.86 -12.92 -13.02
CA LEU A 61 -15.05 -12.47 -11.64
C LEU A 61 -16.53 -12.23 -11.33
N LEU A 62 -16.98 -12.74 -10.18
CA LEU A 62 -18.29 -12.39 -9.62
C LEU A 62 -18.14 -11.23 -8.63
N PHE A 63 -18.17 -9.99 -9.14
CA PHE A 63 -18.00 -8.75 -8.36
C PHE A 63 -18.84 -8.70 -7.07
N LYS A 64 -20.07 -9.24 -7.08
CA LYS A 64 -20.96 -9.33 -5.91
C LYS A 64 -20.37 -10.08 -4.70
N LYS A 65 -19.33 -10.91 -4.90
CA LYS A 65 -18.62 -11.64 -3.84
C LYS A 65 -17.37 -10.91 -3.31
N VAL A 66 -16.94 -9.84 -3.98
CA VAL A 66 -15.76 -9.05 -3.58
C VAL A 66 -16.20 -7.84 -2.76
N LYS A 67 -15.41 -7.52 -1.74
CA LYS A 67 -15.59 -6.33 -0.89
C LYS A 67 -14.43 -5.38 -1.15
N PHE A 68 -14.66 -4.27 -1.86
CA PHE A 68 -13.59 -3.36 -2.29
C PHE A 68 -13.11 -2.41 -1.19
N ASN A 69 -14.02 -1.85 -0.38
CA ASN A 69 -13.70 -0.87 0.67
C ASN A 69 -13.85 -1.42 2.11
N THR A 70 -13.68 -2.73 2.29
CA THR A 70 -13.73 -3.34 3.63
C THR A 70 -12.48 -3.04 4.47
N LYS A 71 -12.63 -3.14 5.81
CA LYS A 71 -11.56 -3.04 6.81
C LYS A 71 -11.51 -4.28 7.72
N LEU A 72 -12.22 -5.34 7.38
CA LEU A 72 -12.44 -6.52 8.23
C LEU A 72 -11.63 -7.71 7.70
N GLU A 73 -10.74 -8.27 8.54
CA GLU A 73 -9.83 -9.36 8.13
C GLU A 73 -10.59 -10.59 7.58
N HIS A 74 -11.77 -10.91 8.13
CA HIS A 74 -12.58 -12.02 7.62
C HIS A 74 -13.16 -11.76 6.22
N GLU A 75 -13.39 -10.50 5.82
CA GLU A 75 -13.76 -10.15 4.45
C GLU A 75 -12.54 -10.19 3.51
N TYR A 76 -11.35 -9.87 3.99
CA TYR A 76 -10.10 -10.05 3.24
C TYR A 76 -9.85 -11.52 2.90
N ILE A 77 -10.05 -12.43 3.86
CA ILE A 77 -9.98 -13.88 3.65
C ILE A 77 -10.98 -14.33 2.59
N ASN A 78 -12.20 -13.79 2.59
CA ASN A 78 -13.21 -14.10 1.58
C ASN A 78 -12.80 -13.60 0.18
N ASN A 79 -12.25 -12.38 0.07
CA ASN A 79 -11.71 -11.87 -1.19
C ASN A 79 -10.59 -12.77 -1.73
N PHE A 80 -9.63 -13.19 -0.89
CA PHE A 80 -8.57 -14.11 -1.34
C PHE A 80 -9.08 -15.52 -1.71
N LYS A 81 -10.17 -16.01 -1.09
CA LYS A 81 -10.83 -17.25 -1.55
C LYS A 81 -11.49 -17.09 -2.92
N VAL A 82 -12.00 -15.91 -3.26
CA VAL A 82 -12.45 -15.59 -4.62
C VAL A 82 -11.26 -15.58 -5.59
N LEU A 83 -10.11 -15.00 -5.21
CA LEU A 83 -8.89 -15.04 -6.01
C LEU A 83 -8.39 -16.49 -6.26
N GLN A 84 -8.33 -17.33 -5.23
CA GLN A 84 -7.96 -18.76 -5.39
C GLN A 84 -8.91 -19.49 -6.33
N ALA A 85 -10.22 -19.21 -6.27
CA ALA A 85 -11.19 -19.80 -7.18
C ALA A 85 -10.99 -19.37 -8.64
N LEU A 86 -10.57 -18.12 -8.88
CA LEU A 86 -10.19 -17.64 -10.21
C LEU A 86 -8.88 -18.30 -10.69
N PHE A 87 -7.85 -18.34 -9.84
CA PHE A 87 -6.58 -19.01 -10.16
C PHE A 87 -6.81 -20.47 -10.59
N LYS A 88 -7.57 -21.24 -9.80
CA LYS A 88 -7.96 -22.62 -10.15
C LYS A 88 -8.77 -22.71 -11.45
N LYS A 89 -9.63 -21.73 -11.74
CA LYS A 89 -10.45 -21.68 -12.96
C LYS A 89 -9.62 -21.43 -14.23
N HIS A 90 -8.47 -20.75 -14.09
CA HIS A 90 -7.56 -20.40 -15.18
C HIS A 90 -6.27 -21.23 -15.22
N GLY A 91 -6.13 -22.27 -14.40
CA GLY A 91 -4.94 -23.13 -14.38
C GLY A 91 -3.69 -22.45 -13.81
N VAL A 92 -3.87 -21.48 -12.90
CA VAL A 92 -2.75 -20.79 -12.23
C VAL A 92 -2.25 -21.66 -11.07
N ASP A 93 -1.00 -22.12 -11.15
CA ASP A 93 -0.39 -23.05 -10.18
C ASP A 93 0.10 -22.37 -8.90
N LYS A 94 0.14 -21.02 -8.87
CA LYS A 94 0.64 -20.25 -7.74
C LYS A 94 -0.30 -20.36 -6.53
N GLU A 95 0.22 -20.90 -5.43
CA GLU A 95 -0.43 -20.82 -4.13
C GLU A 95 -0.54 -19.36 -3.66
N VAL A 96 -1.73 -18.97 -3.19
CA VAL A 96 -1.99 -17.67 -2.55
C VAL A 96 -1.83 -17.84 -1.04
N PRO A 97 -0.79 -17.26 -0.39
CA PRO A 97 -0.53 -17.45 1.04
C PRO A 97 -1.45 -16.56 1.89
N ILE A 98 -2.75 -16.85 1.91
CA ILE A 98 -3.81 -16.00 2.49
C ILE A 98 -3.45 -15.55 3.92
N GLU A 99 -3.08 -16.50 4.78
CA GLU A 99 -2.80 -16.22 6.20
C GLU A 99 -1.67 -15.21 6.42
N LYS A 100 -0.71 -15.13 5.49
CA LYS A 100 0.38 -14.14 5.55
C LYS A 100 -0.07 -12.80 4.99
N LEU A 101 -0.77 -12.82 3.85
CA LEU A 101 -1.21 -11.61 3.14
C LEU A 101 -2.20 -10.78 3.97
N VAL A 102 -3.24 -11.41 4.54
CA VAL A 102 -4.30 -10.70 5.28
C VAL A 102 -3.80 -9.99 6.54
N LYS A 103 -2.62 -10.35 7.05
CA LYS A 103 -1.98 -9.68 8.19
C LYS A 103 -1.34 -8.34 7.82
N GLY A 104 -1.39 -7.92 6.56
CA GLY A 104 -0.90 -6.61 6.12
C GLY A 104 0.61 -6.44 6.25
N LYS A 105 1.39 -7.53 6.35
CA LYS A 105 2.86 -7.46 6.43
C LYS A 105 3.44 -7.02 5.09
N PHE A 106 4.32 -6.01 5.11
CA PHE A 106 4.94 -5.47 3.90
C PHE A 106 5.67 -6.53 3.08
N GLN A 107 6.50 -7.37 3.71
CA GLN A 107 7.32 -8.38 3.02
C GLN A 107 6.47 -9.37 2.22
N ASP A 108 5.52 -10.04 2.88
CA ASP A 108 4.65 -11.04 2.24
C ASP A 108 3.78 -10.41 1.13
N ASN A 109 3.23 -9.22 1.36
CA ASN A 109 2.40 -8.53 0.36
C ASN A 109 3.23 -8.02 -0.83
N PHE A 110 4.46 -7.56 -0.61
CA PHE A 110 5.34 -7.07 -1.68
C PHE A 110 5.90 -8.21 -2.54
N GLU A 111 6.29 -9.33 -1.94
CA GLU A 111 6.71 -10.53 -2.66
C GLU A 111 5.59 -11.07 -3.55
N PHE A 112 4.37 -11.20 -3.01
CA PHE A 112 3.22 -11.64 -3.79
C PHE A 112 2.85 -10.65 -4.90
N LEU A 113 2.92 -9.33 -4.64
CA LEU A 113 2.64 -8.31 -5.64
C LEU A 113 3.68 -8.29 -6.77
N GLN A 114 4.97 -8.49 -6.47
CA GLN A 114 6.02 -8.61 -7.50
C GLN A 114 5.79 -9.84 -8.39
N TRP A 115 5.49 -11.00 -7.80
CA TRP A 115 5.12 -12.19 -8.58
C TRP A 115 3.86 -11.93 -9.42
N PHE A 116 2.84 -11.30 -8.83
CA PHE A 116 1.57 -11.01 -9.51
C PHE A 116 1.77 -10.06 -10.69
N LYS A 117 2.67 -9.06 -10.59
CA LYS A 117 3.02 -8.17 -11.71
C LYS A 117 3.61 -8.95 -12.89
N ARG A 118 4.58 -9.83 -12.64
CA ARG A 118 5.16 -10.67 -13.72
C ARG A 118 4.12 -11.59 -14.33
N PHE A 119 3.25 -12.19 -13.51
CA PHE A 119 2.11 -12.98 -13.97
C PHE A 119 1.15 -12.16 -14.83
N PHE A 120 0.85 -10.91 -14.45
CA PHE A 120 0.03 -10.00 -15.24
C PHE A 120 0.69 -9.67 -16.59
N ASP A 121 1.97 -9.33 -16.60
CA ASP A 121 2.70 -8.91 -17.81
C ASP A 121 2.76 -10.00 -18.90
N VAL A 122 2.82 -11.29 -18.53
CA VAL A 122 2.82 -12.39 -19.50
C VAL A 122 1.42 -12.84 -19.94
N ASN A 123 0.36 -12.37 -19.29
CA ASN A 123 -1.03 -12.74 -19.58
C ASN A 123 -1.87 -11.61 -20.18
N TYR A 124 -1.46 -10.35 -20.01
CA TYR A 124 -2.23 -9.20 -20.49
C TYR A 124 -1.97 -8.94 -21.97
N ASP A 125 -3.03 -8.95 -22.78
CA ASP A 125 -3.01 -8.73 -24.22
C ASP A 125 -3.10 -7.24 -24.63
N GLY A 126 -3.24 -6.34 -23.65
CA GLY A 126 -3.34 -4.89 -23.86
C GLY A 126 -4.75 -4.35 -24.12
N HIS A 127 -5.82 -5.14 -23.95
CA HIS A 127 -7.19 -4.65 -24.19
C HIS A 127 -7.62 -3.52 -23.24
N LEU A 128 -8.50 -2.64 -23.70
CA LEU A 128 -9.01 -1.54 -22.86
C LEU A 128 -9.95 -2.06 -21.76
N TYR A 129 -9.68 -1.67 -20.51
CA TYR A 129 -10.48 -2.06 -19.34
C TYR A 129 -10.87 -0.85 -18.49
N ASP A 130 -12.18 -0.64 -18.29
CA ASP A 130 -12.70 0.39 -17.37
C ASP A 130 -12.97 -0.21 -15.99
N ALA A 131 -11.97 -0.05 -15.11
CA ALA A 131 -12.03 -0.55 -13.74
C ALA A 131 -13.11 0.12 -12.87
N LEU A 132 -13.55 1.34 -13.19
CA LEU A 132 -14.58 2.02 -12.41
C LEU A 132 -15.97 1.52 -12.79
N THR A 133 -16.24 1.38 -14.10
CA THR A 133 -17.50 0.83 -14.60
C THR A 133 -17.65 -0.65 -14.24
N ALA A 134 -16.56 -1.44 -14.28
CA ALA A 134 -16.58 -2.84 -13.86
C ALA A 134 -17.02 -3.03 -12.39
N ARG A 135 -16.64 -2.10 -11.49
CA ARG A 135 -17.11 -2.06 -10.09
C ARG A 135 -18.51 -1.43 -9.92
N GLY A 136 -19.22 -1.11 -10.99
CA GLY A 136 -20.51 -0.41 -10.91
C GLY A 136 -20.42 1.02 -10.35
N GLY A 137 -19.26 1.69 -10.51
CA GLY A 137 -19.01 3.03 -10.01
C GLY A 137 -18.43 3.12 -8.60
N GLU A 138 -18.24 2.00 -7.89
CA GLU A 138 -17.57 2.00 -6.58
C GLU A 138 -16.11 2.45 -6.74
N LYS A 139 -15.69 3.47 -5.98
CA LYS A 139 -14.30 3.94 -5.94
C LYS A 139 -13.53 3.19 -4.85
N ILE A 140 -12.31 2.78 -5.13
CA ILE A 140 -11.41 2.17 -4.15
C ILE A 140 -10.70 3.31 -3.39
N ILE A 141 -10.91 3.40 -2.09
CA ILE A 141 -10.36 4.44 -1.22
C ILE A 141 -9.15 3.88 -0.46
N GLY A 142 -7.95 4.13 -0.97
CA GLY A 142 -6.69 3.86 -0.28
C GLY A 142 -6.17 5.04 0.55
N SER A 143 -5.06 4.85 1.26
CA SER A 143 -4.40 5.89 2.07
C SER A 143 -3.51 6.85 1.27
N GLY A 144 -3.34 6.58 -0.03
CA GLY A 144 -2.57 7.42 -0.94
C GLY A 144 -3.23 8.77 -1.12
N LYS A 145 -2.44 9.83 -0.95
CA LYS A 145 -2.88 11.19 -1.28
C LYS A 145 -3.13 11.26 -2.78
N THR A 146 -4.40 11.31 -3.19
CA THR A 146 -4.74 11.71 -4.56
C THR A 146 -4.09 13.07 -4.82
N PRO A 147 -3.34 13.26 -5.93
CA PRO A 147 -2.85 14.59 -6.28
C PRO A 147 -4.07 15.51 -6.38
N ASN A 148 -4.03 16.63 -5.66
CA ASN A 148 -5.18 17.54 -5.53
C ASN A 148 -5.70 17.93 -6.91
N LYS A 149 -6.83 17.35 -7.33
CA LYS A 149 -7.66 17.96 -8.36
C LYS A 149 -8.31 19.15 -7.68
N SER A 150 -7.71 20.33 -7.90
CA SER A 150 -8.16 21.60 -7.37
C SER A 150 -9.68 21.75 -7.56
N GLN A 151 -10.39 22.00 -6.46
CA GLN A 151 -11.77 22.46 -6.53
C GLN A 151 -11.76 23.81 -7.24
N LEU A 152 -12.19 23.85 -8.50
CA LEU A 152 -12.64 25.09 -9.11
C LEU A 152 -14.10 25.32 -8.72
N ASP A 153 -14.35 26.54 -8.25
CA ASP A 153 -15.61 27.27 -8.15
C ASP A 153 -16.92 26.51 -7.84
N GLN A 154 -17.41 26.75 -6.62
CA GLN A 154 -18.77 27.29 -6.46
C GLN A 154 -18.77 28.38 -5.36
N PRO A 155 -19.54 29.48 -5.54
CA PRO A 155 -19.36 30.70 -4.76
C PRO A 155 -19.97 30.62 -3.35
N ARG A 156 -19.21 31.08 -2.35
CA ARG A 156 -19.68 31.28 -0.98
C ARG A 156 -20.39 32.62 -0.86
N ASN A 157 -21.72 32.63 -0.95
CA ASN A 157 -22.52 33.83 -0.64
C ASN A 157 -22.37 34.21 0.85
N SER A 158 -21.79 35.38 1.10
CA SER A 158 -21.68 36.00 2.42
C SER A 158 -22.66 37.17 2.52
N ILE A 159 -23.45 37.24 3.60
CA ILE A 159 -24.27 38.42 3.95
C ILE A 159 -24.15 38.69 5.46
N SER A 160 -24.20 39.96 5.85
CA SER A 160 -23.86 40.48 7.17
C SER A 160 -24.57 41.81 7.43
N SER A 161 -24.85 42.22 8.67
CA SER A 161 -24.72 41.58 9.99
C SER A 161 -25.62 42.34 10.99
N ASN A 162 -25.59 42.06 12.31
CA ASN A 162 -25.90 43.12 13.28
C ASN A 162 -25.38 42.91 14.71
N ALA A 163 -25.13 44.04 15.38
CA ALA A 163 -24.73 44.15 16.81
C ALA A 163 -25.97 44.09 17.75
N LYS A 164 -25.94 44.21 19.09
CA LYS A 164 -25.14 45.05 20.01
C LYS A 164 -25.24 44.53 21.50
N PRO A 165 -24.99 45.27 22.62
CA PRO A 165 -24.00 44.89 23.65
C PRO A 165 -24.56 44.60 25.08
N THR A 166 -23.71 44.36 26.10
CA THR A 166 -23.63 45.14 27.40
C THR A 166 -22.82 44.48 28.55
N SER A 167 -21.73 45.16 28.97
CA SER A 167 -21.15 45.44 30.31
C SER A 167 -20.87 44.44 31.47
N GLN A 168 -19.82 44.84 32.23
CA GLN A 168 -19.40 44.54 33.64
C GLN A 168 -18.23 43.53 33.78
N LYS A 169 -17.18 43.76 34.61
CA LYS A 169 -16.82 44.88 35.52
C LYS A 169 -15.29 44.92 35.75
N GLN A 170 -14.74 46.08 36.17
CA GLN A 170 -13.32 46.27 36.55
C GLN A 170 -13.03 45.78 37.99
N VAL A 171 -11.76 45.45 38.32
CA VAL A 171 -10.98 46.00 39.47
C VAL A 171 -9.46 45.85 39.16
N VAL A 172 -8.65 46.76 39.67
CA VAL A 172 -7.17 46.89 39.51
C VAL A 172 -6.48 46.59 40.86
N THR A 173 -5.22 46.13 40.87
CA THR A 173 -4.09 46.64 41.72
C THR A 173 -2.97 45.63 41.99
N THR A 174 -1.76 46.19 41.93
CA THR A 174 -0.38 45.73 41.76
C THR A 174 0.39 45.31 43.05
N LEU A 175 1.58 44.69 42.84
CA LEU A 175 2.84 44.72 43.66
C LEU A 175 3.07 43.80 44.89
N ARG A 176 4.07 42.90 44.79
CA ARG A 176 5.39 42.85 45.52
C ARG A 176 6.14 41.52 45.23
N THR A 177 7.44 41.48 44.84
CA THR A 177 8.71 41.60 45.64
C THR A 177 8.96 40.31 46.48
N SER A 178 10.11 39.58 46.47
CA SER A 178 11.50 39.78 45.98
C SER A 178 12.39 38.52 46.09
N GLN A 179 13.52 38.47 45.33
CA GLN A 179 14.83 37.82 45.67
C GLN A 179 14.87 36.28 45.91
N SER A 180 15.95 35.49 45.76
CA SER A 180 17.32 35.51 45.16
C SER A 180 17.72 34.01 45.06
N GLY A 181 18.65 33.46 44.25
CA GLY A 181 19.77 33.92 43.43
C GLY A 181 20.62 32.67 43.04
N VAL A 182 21.89 32.85 42.63
CA VAL A 182 22.93 31.82 42.32
C VAL A 182 22.92 31.19 40.91
N SER A 183 23.74 31.81 40.05
CA SER A 183 24.85 31.24 39.25
C SER A 183 24.77 29.86 38.57
N GLY A 184 24.99 29.84 37.24
CA GLY A 184 25.37 28.62 36.51
C GLY A 184 25.33 28.72 34.97
N THR A 185 26.46 29.04 34.34
CA THR A 185 26.70 28.87 32.88
C THR A 185 28.06 28.22 32.68
N PRO A 186 28.36 27.60 31.52
CA PRO A 186 27.49 26.87 30.59
C PRO A 186 28.08 25.48 30.25
N THR A 187 27.31 24.55 29.65
CA THR A 187 27.92 23.55 28.73
C THR A 187 26.92 22.96 27.73
N ASN A 188 27.38 22.92 26.49
CA ASN A 188 26.87 22.11 25.38
C ASN A 188 27.05 20.61 25.69
N ASN A 189 26.10 19.74 25.31
CA ASN A 189 26.34 18.30 25.26
C ASN A 189 25.49 17.61 24.19
N ASN A 190 25.96 17.76 22.94
CA ASN A 190 25.48 16.97 21.81
C ASN A 190 26.20 15.60 21.86
N HIS A 191 25.54 14.55 22.36
CA HIS A 191 26.16 13.23 22.48
C HIS A 191 25.17 12.07 22.27
N TYR A 192 25.04 11.64 21.01
CA TYR A 192 24.73 10.25 20.68
C TYR A 192 25.68 9.82 19.58
N SER A 193 26.61 8.93 19.93
CA SER A 193 27.65 8.41 19.04
C SER A 193 27.60 6.89 19.05
N ALA A 194 27.94 6.29 17.91
CA ALA A 194 28.39 4.90 17.75
C ALA A 194 27.50 3.78 18.33
N GLY A 195 26.48 3.36 17.56
CA GLY A 195 25.83 2.05 17.69
C GLY A 195 25.90 1.21 16.41
N ASP A 196 25.52 1.81 15.27
CA ASP A 196 25.09 1.07 14.08
C ASP A 196 26.19 0.33 13.30
N ASN A 197 27.47 0.69 13.48
CA ASN A 197 28.56 0.10 12.68
C ASN A 197 28.82 -1.38 12.98
N ALA A 198 28.51 -1.86 14.19
CA ALA A 198 28.66 -3.28 14.52
C ALA A 198 27.58 -4.14 13.85
N GLU A 199 26.32 -3.66 13.86
CA GLU A 199 25.19 -4.38 13.26
C GLU A 199 25.27 -4.38 11.73
N VAL A 200 25.68 -3.26 11.12
CA VAL A 200 25.96 -3.20 9.66
C VAL A 200 27.13 -4.12 9.27
N ALA A 201 28.17 -4.24 10.09
CA ALA A 201 29.27 -5.18 9.83
C ALA A 201 28.81 -6.65 9.90
N ILE A 202 27.98 -7.01 10.88
CA ILE A 202 27.40 -8.36 11.03
C ILE A 202 26.47 -8.69 9.84
N LEU A 203 25.58 -7.76 9.45
CA LEU A 203 24.69 -7.95 8.30
C LEU A 203 25.47 -8.09 6.99
N LYS A 204 26.55 -7.32 6.80
CA LYS A 204 27.43 -7.48 5.64
C LYS A 204 28.13 -8.83 5.64
N GLN A 205 28.64 -9.29 6.79
CA GLN A 205 29.26 -10.60 6.93
C GLN A 205 28.28 -11.75 6.62
N GLN A 206 27.01 -11.63 7.02
CA GLN A 206 25.96 -12.60 6.65
C GLN A 206 25.65 -12.59 5.15
N PHE A 207 25.63 -11.42 4.51
CA PHE A 207 25.42 -11.31 3.06
C PHE A 207 26.58 -11.92 2.25
N ASP A 208 27.82 -11.66 2.66
CA ASP A 208 29.02 -12.23 2.01
C ASP A 208 29.08 -13.76 2.21
N GLN A 209 28.68 -14.27 3.38
CA GLN A 209 28.58 -15.72 3.64
C GLN A 209 27.52 -16.40 2.75
N LEU A 210 26.31 -15.82 2.65
CA LEU A 210 25.25 -16.32 1.76
C LEU A 210 25.67 -16.31 0.29
N THR A 211 26.45 -15.30 -0.13
CA THR A 211 26.96 -15.20 -1.50
C THR A 211 27.98 -16.29 -1.82
N LEU A 212 28.82 -16.70 -0.85
CA LEU A 212 29.76 -17.81 -1.00
C LEU A 212 29.07 -19.18 -1.01
N GLU A 213 28.08 -19.42 -0.13
CA GLU A 213 27.25 -20.64 -0.14
C GLU A 213 26.55 -20.82 -1.50
N VAL A 214 25.90 -19.76 -2.01
CA VAL A 214 25.24 -19.78 -3.33
C VAL A 214 26.24 -20.03 -4.47
N SER A 215 27.47 -19.52 -4.37
CA SER A 215 28.53 -19.78 -5.35
C SER A 215 29.02 -21.23 -5.32
N PHE A 216 29.06 -21.86 -4.14
CA PHE A 216 29.48 -23.26 -3.99
C PHE A 216 28.43 -24.24 -4.54
N CYS A 217 27.14 -23.95 -4.36
CA CYS A 217 26.04 -24.74 -4.93
C CYS A 217 25.89 -24.64 -6.46
N ILE A 218 26.67 -23.81 -7.16
CA ILE A 218 26.65 -23.68 -8.63
C ILE A 218 27.75 -24.53 -9.29
N PHE A 219 28.68 -25.11 -8.53
CA PHE A 219 29.87 -25.81 -9.05
C PHE A 219 30.01 -27.30 -8.64
N VAL A 220 28.92 -27.92 -8.18
CA VAL A 220 28.80 -29.38 -7.92
C VAL A 220 27.57 -29.93 -8.63
#